data_AF-A0A7Y7PMD0-F1
#
_entry.id   AF-A0A7Y7PMD0-F1
#
_cell.length_a   1.000
_cell.length_b   1.000
_cell.length_c   1.000
_cell.angle_alpha   90.00
_cell.angle_beta   90.00
_cell.angle_gamma   90.00
#
_symmetry.space_group_name_H-M   'P 1'
#
loop_
_entity.id
_entity.type
_entity.pdbx_description
1 polymer ?
#
loop_
_entity_poly.entity_id
_entity_poly.type
_entity_poly.pdbx_seq_one_letter_code
_entity_poly.pdbx_strand_id
1 'polypeptide(L)'
;MPNDRDYAALPLEELLAEEKSIKRNQLLSAGTIGFLVGVMVYGLVKSGFGFLYLAIPLFLIAMIYRNSQGQKQTLAQIRQEIAGRRTA
;
A
#
# COMPACT_ATOMS: atom_id res chain seq x y z
N MET A 1 -1.11 -13.95 3.06
CA MET A 1 -0.86 -15.05 2.11
C MET A 1 0.32 -14.60 1.27
N PRO A 2 1.45 -15.34 1.23
CA PRO A 2 2.45 -15.08 0.20
C PRO A 2 1.79 -15.33 -1.16
N ASN A 3 1.98 -14.42 -2.12
CA ASN A 3 1.41 -14.53 -3.46
C ASN A 3 1.95 -15.81 -4.13
N ASP A 4 1.10 -16.70 -4.65
CA ASP A 4 1.45 -17.89 -5.45
C ASP A 4 2.03 -17.55 -6.84
N ARG A 5 2.55 -16.33 -7.02
CA ARG A 5 3.10 -15.84 -8.29
C ARG A 5 4.58 -16.19 -8.32
N ASP A 6 4.97 -17.08 -9.21
CA ASP A 6 6.38 -17.33 -9.50
C ASP A 6 6.94 -16.19 -10.35
N TYR A 7 7.50 -15.17 -9.69
CA TYR A 7 8.09 -14.01 -10.36
C TYR A 7 9.27 -14.37 -11.25
N ALA A 8 9.92 -15.53 -11.02
CA ALA A 8 10.98 -16.02 -11.90
C ALA A 8 10.44 -16.50 -13.26
N ALA A 9 9.17 -16.92 -13.32
CA ALA A 9 8.53 -17.38 -14.55
C ALA A 9 7.92 -16.24 -15.40
N LEU A 10 7.79 -15.02 -14.85
CA LEU A 10 7.14 -13.90 -15.54
C LEU A 10 8.09 -13.18 -16.51
N PRO A 11 7.60 -12.66 -17.66
CA PRO A 11 8.39 -11.82 -18.55
C PRO A 11 8.69 -10.44 -17.94
N LEU A 12 9.78 -9.81 -18.39
CA LEU A 12 10.27 -8.53 -17.82
C LEU A 12 9.22 -7.40 -17.90
N GLU A 13 8.45 -7.33 -18.99
CA GLU A 13 7.39 -6.33 -19.14
C GLU A 13 6.29 -6.47 -18.09
N GLU A 14 5.93 -7.71 -17.74
CA GLU A 14 4.91 -7.99 -16.73
C GLU A 14 5.40 -7.67 -15.32
N LEU A 15 6.68 -7.97 -15.03
CA LEU A 15 7.34 -7.55 -13.78
C LEU A 15 7.34 -6.02 -13.62
N LEU A 16 7.64 -5.27 -14.68
CA LEU A 16 7.60 -3.80 -14.66
C LEU A 16 6.17 -3.24 -14.50
N ALA A 17 5.19 -3.88 -15.14
CA ALA A 17 3.79 -3.51 -15.00
C ALA A 17 3.29 -3.71 -13.56
N GLU A 18 3.69 -4.82 -12.92
CA GLU A 18 3.33 -5.12 -11.54
C GLU A 18 4.06 -4.19 -10.54
N GLU A 19 5.34 -3.85 -10.78
CA GLU A 19 6.04 -2.84 -9.97
C GLU A 19 5.29 -1.51 -9.98
N LYS A 20 4.83 -1.07 -11.16
CA LYS A 20 4.09 0.18 -11.33
C LYS A 20 2.72 0.13 -10.66
N SER A 21 2.03 -1.01 -10.72
CA SER A 21 0.71 -1.19 -10.10
C SER A 21 0.82 -1.11 -8.57
N ILE A 22 1.82 -1.76 -7.97
CA ILE A 22 2.07 -1.73 -6.53
C ILE A 22 2.43 -0.31 -6.07
N LYS A 23 3.31 0.39 -6.81
CA LYS A 23 3.63 1.80 -6.50
C LYS A 23 2.39 2.71 -6.54
N ARG A 24 1.54 2.56 -7.56
CA ARG A 24 0.29 3.32 -7.65
C ARG A 24 -0.62 3.02 -6.46
N ASN A 25 -0.72 1.76 -6.05
CA ASN A 25 -1.54 1.37 -4.91
C ASN A 25 -0.99 1.91 -3.58
N GLN A 26 0.34 1.96 -3.42
CA GLN A 26 0.99 2.62 -2.27
C GLN A 26 0.67 4.12 -2.22
N LEU A 27 0.69 4.80 -3.37
CA LEU A 27 0.32 6.22 -3.46
C LEU A 27 -1.15 6.45 -3.09
N LEU A 28 -2.06 5.63 -3.62
CA LEU A 28 -3.48 5.68 -3.26
C LEU A 28 -3.68 5.43 -1.76
N SER A 29 -3.02 4.40 -1.21
CA SER A 29 -3.08 4.08 0.22
C SER A 29 -2.60 5.25 1.09
N ALA A 30 -1.50 5.90 0.71
CA ALA A 30 -0.99 7.08 1.41
C ALA A 30 -1.97 8.27 1.32
N GLY A 31 -2.57 8.50 0.15
CA GLY A 31 -3.62 9.51 -0.03
C GLY A 31 -4.86 9.24 0.83
N THR A 32 -5.32 7.98 0.90
CA THR A 32 -6.44 7.57 1.76
C THR A 32 -6.12 7.77 3.24
N ILE A 33 -4.91 7.41 3.69
CA ILE A 33 -4.48 7.66 5.06
C ILE A 33 -4.49 9.18 5.36
N GLY A 34 -3.96 10.01 4.46
CA GLY A 34 -4.00 11.47 4.61
C GLY A 34 -5.44 12.02 4.70
N PHE A 35 -6.34 11.52 3.85
CA PHE A 35 -7.76 11.86 3.92
C PHE A 35 -8.39 11.47 5.26
N LEU A 36 -8.11 10.26 5.75
CA LEU A 36 -8.60 9.77 7.05
C LEU A 36 -8.09 10.64 8.20
N VAL A 37 -6.84 11.11 8.14
CA VAL A 37 -6.30 12.08 9.10
C VAL A 37 -7.04 13.41 9.04
N GLY A 38 -7.34 13.90 7.83
CA GLY A 38 -8.18 15.09 7.65
C GLY A 38 -9.55 14.96 8.29
N VAL A 39 -10.21 13.81 8.15
CA VAL A 39 -11.51 13.50 8.79
C VAL A 39 -11.39 13.52 10.32
N MET A 40 -10.32 12.94 10.87
CA MET A 40 -10.06 12.97 12.32
C MET A 40 -9.95 14.40 12.83
N VAL A 41 -9.15 15.25 12.17
CA VAL A 41 -8.96 16.66 12.55
C VAL A 41 -10.26 17.45 12.43
N TYR A 42 -11.00 17.27 11.32
CA TYR A 42 -12.29 17.93 11.12
C TYR A 42 -13.31 17.55 12.21
N GLY A 43 -13.37 16.26 12.57
CA GLY A 43 -14.24 15.74 13.61
C GLY A 43 -13.95 16.34 14.99
N LEU A 44 -12.66 16.53 15.33
CA LEU A 44 -12.23 17.17 16.58
C LEU A 44 -12.65 18.64 16.65
N VAL A 45 -12.51 19.40 15.56
CA VAL A 45 -12.84 20.84 15.52
C VAL A 45 -14.36 21.08 15.59
N LYS A 46 -15.17 20.19 15.01
CA LYS A 46 -16.63 20.35 14.93
C LYS A 46 -17.41 19.82 16.15
N SER A 47 -16.73 19.32 17.19
CA SER A 47 -17.37 18.74 18.39
C SER A 47 -18.46 17.69 18.10
N GLY A 48 -18.35 16.98 16.97
CA GLY A 48 -19.18 15.80 16.66
C GLY A 48 -18.78 14.60 17.53
N PHE A 49 -19.40 13.43 17.34
CA PHE A 49 -19.10 12.13 18.01
C PHE A 49 -17.59 11.81 18.13
N GLY A 50 -16.89 12.44 19.09
CA GLY A 50 -15.45 12.64 19.06
C GLY A 50 -14.62 11.35 19.08
N PHE A 51 -15.14 10.31 19.72
CA PHE A 51 -14.50 8.98 19.71
C PHE A 51 -14.71 8.23 18.40
N LEU A 52 -15.88 8.31 17.78
CA LEU A 52 -16.20 7.56 16.56
C LEU A 52 -15.40 8.07 15.35
N TYR A 53 -15.24 9.39 15.26
CA TYR A 53 -14.40 10.04 14.23
C TYR A 53 -12.91 9.76 14.40
N LEU A 54 -12.48 9.31 15.58
CA LEU A 54 -11.11 8.88 15.82
C LEU A 54 -10.95 7.37 15.58
N ALA A 55 -11.82 6.56 16.18
CA ALA A 55 -11.71 5.10 16.17
C ALA A 55 -11.88 4.47 14.78
N ILE A 56 -12.87 4.93 13.99
CA ILE A 56 -13.12 4.36 12.65
C ILE A 56 -11.95 4.64 11.70
N PRO A 57 -11.47 5.90 11.55
CA PRO A 57 -10.30 6.17 10.72
C PRO A 57 -9.04 5.47 11.21
N LEU A 58 -8.81 5.39 12.54
CA LEU A 58 -7.64 4.68 13.08
C LEU A 58 -7.62 3.20 12.68
N PHE A 59 -8.78 2.53 12.80
CA PHE A 59 -8.92 1.13 12.44
C PHE A 59 -8.64 0.90 10.94
N LEU A 60 -9.18 1.77 10.08
CA LEU A 60 -8.94 1.72 8.64
C LEU A 60 -7.46 1.95 8.30
N ILE A 61 -6.81 2.94 8.93
CA ILE A 61 -5.37 3.19 8.75
C ILE A 61 -4.57 1.96 9.15
N ALA A 62 -4.88 1.31 10.28
CA ALA A 62 -4.18 0.12 10.72
C ALA A 62 -4.34 -1.05 9.73
N MET A 63 -5.54 -1.24 9.18
CA MET A 63 -5.81 -2.26 8.16
C MET A 63 -5.02 -1.98 6.87
N ILE A 64 -5.06 -0.75 6.36
CA ILE A 64 -4.33 -0.32 5.16
C ILE A 64 -2.82 -0.47 5.36
N TYR A 65 -2.31 -0.10 6.53
CA TYR A 65 -0.90 -0.19 6.87
C TYR A 65 -0.41 -1.66 6.83
N ARG A 66 -1.15 -2.58 7.43
CA ARG A 66 -0.80 -4.02 7.39
C ARG A 66 -0.78 -4.56 5.96
N ASN A 67 -1.72 -4.14 5.11
CA ASN A 67 -1.76 -4.54 3.70
C ASN A 67 -0.60 -3.93 2.88
N SER A 68 -0.21 -2.70 3.19
CA SER A 68 0.94 -2.02 2.55
C SER A 68 2.27 -2.71 2.85
N GLN A 69 2.45 -3.25 4.06
CA GLN A 69 3.68 -3.96 4.43
C GLN A 69 3.87 -5.26 3.62
N GLY A 70 2.80 -6.01 3.34
CA GLY A 70 2.86 -7.17 2.45
C GLY A 70 3.27 -6.80 1.02
N GLN A 71 2.69 -5.72 0.48
CA GLN A 71 3.05 -5.20 -0.84
C GLN A 71 4.51 -4.72 -0.94
N LYS A 72 5.10 -4.21 0.15
CA LYS A 72 6.53 -3.84 0.16
C LYS A 72 7.45 -5.04 0.01
N GLN A 73 7.11 -6.17 0.64
CA GLN A 73 7.90 -7.40 0.49
C GLN A 73 7.82 -7.93 -0.95
N THR A 74 6.62 -7.94 -1.54
CA THR A 74 6.41 -8.29 -2.95
C THR A 74 7.18 -7.37 -3.89
N LEU A 75 7.15 -6.05 -3.64
CA LEU A 75 7.88 -5.07 -4.43
C LEU A 75 9.40 -5.29 -4.37
N ALA A 76 9.93 -5.67 -3.22
CA ALA A 76 11.35 -5.96 -3.05
C ALA A 76 11.79 -7.17 -3.89
N GLN A 77 10.99 -8.23 -3.92
CA GLN A 77 11.24 -9.42 -4.73
C GLN A 77 11.20 -9.11 -6.24
N ILE A 78 10.17 -8.41 -6.70
CA ILE A 78 10.05 -7.99 -8.11
C ILE A 78 11.25 -7.14 -8.53
N ARG A 79 11.70 -6.22 -7.67
CA ARG A 79 12.87 -5.37 -7.96
C ARG A 79 14.18 -6.15 -8.02
N GLN A 80 14.36 -7.13 -7.15
CA GLN A 80 15.54 -8.00 -7.19
C GLN A 80 15.59 -8.79 -8.51
N GLU A 81 14.45 -9.34 -8.94
CA GLU A 81 14.34 -10.07 -10.21
C GLU A 81 14.63 -9.16 -11.42
N ILE A 82 14.03 -7.97 -11.46
CA ILE A 82 14.29 -6.98 -12.52
C ILE A 82 15.77 -6.58 -12.54
N ALA A 83 16.38 -6.32 -11.37
CA ALA A 83 17.77 -5.91 -11.29
C ALA A 83 18.72 -7.02 -11.77
N GLY A 84 18.49 -8.27 -11.35
CA GLY A 84 19.29 -9.42 -11.75
C GLY A 84 19.25 -9.66 -13.27
N ARG A 85 18.08 -9.51 -13.90
CA ARG A 85 17.92 -9.69 -15.36
C ARG A 85 18.44 -8.53 -16.19
N ARG A 86 18.51 -7.32 -15.63
CA ARG A 86 19.02 -6.14 -16.34
C ARG A 86 20.55 -6.08 -16.38
N THR A 87 21.21 -6.78 -15.45
CA THR A 87 22.67 -6.85 -15.35
C THR A 87 23.29 -8.09 -15.98
N ALA A 88 22.47 -9.06 -16.38
CA ALA A 88 22.87 -10.26 -17.14
C ALA A 88 22.81 -9.99 -18.65
#